data_AF-A0A3C1B5G9-F1
#
_entry.id   AF-A0A3C1B5G9-F1
#
_cell.length_a   1.000
_cell.length_b   1.000
_cell.length_c   1.000
_cell.angle_alpha   90.00
_cell.angle_beta   90.00
_cell.angle_gamma   90.00
#
_symmetry.space_group_name_H-M   'P 1'
#
loop_
_entity.id
_entity.type
_entity.pdbx_description
1 polymer ?
#
loop_
_entity_poly.entity_id
_entity_poly.type
_entity_poly.pdbx_seq_one_letter_code
_entity_poly.pdbx_strand_id
1 'polypeptide(L)'
;MSEAKIVRKIAVIFVTDVVGFTKMMAHNEDLTLRTLRSCRGILDNLFQEHGGRIFNTAGDSVLAEFQSAVSAVVCASEFQKLIKQRNATLDPSEQMNFRVGLNMGDVIVEGSNLYGDGVNIAARLEAFCQPGGVSLSKSIHDFVNEKVDMSFSDLGNQQVKNTLVHAFDITLEGVEQRKAAAKATPDEEAFESKPPTIAVLPFKNMSNDEEQEYFADGVTEDIIANLSSWKSFPVISRNSSFSFKGQDLKTSEIAQELAANYIVEGSIRKGGNKVRITANVIDVKDDQQIWSKRWDRLLDDIFEVQDEVSQEVAALITPALKSKEHERAKRRPKA
;
A
#
# COMPACT_ATOMS: atom_id res chain seq x y z
N MET A 1 2.24 31.73 -16.12
CA MET A 1 2.81 31.00 -14.98
C MET A 1 3.01 29.56 -15.44
N SER A 2 4.25 29.08 -15.48
CA SER A 2 4.60 27.78 -16.06
C SER A 2 4.01 26.65 -15.23
N GLU A 3 3.18 25.80 -15.84
CA GLU A 3 2.79 24.51 -15.28
C GLU A 3 4.06 23.68 -15.01
N ALA A 4 4.39 23.48 -13.74
CA ALA A 4 5.51 22.64 -13.35
C ALA A 4 5.18 21.19 -13.78
N LYS A 5 5.85 20.71 -14.82
CA LYS A 5 5.69 19.36 -15.35
C LYS A 5 6.03 18.34 -14.26
N ILE A 6 5.07 17.49 -13.89
CA ILE A 6 5.29 16.39 -12.94
C ILE A 6 6.32 15.43 -13.56
N VAL A 7 7.47 15.30 -12.91
CA VAL A 7 8.52 14.36 -13.33
C VAL A 7 8.42 13.10 -12.49
N ARG A 8 8.31 11.95 -13.14
CA ARG A 8 8.32 10.63 -12.51
C ARG A 8 9.59 9.87 -12.86
N LYS A 9 10.10 9.08 -11.93
CA LYS A 9 11.21 8.16 -12.16
C LYS A 9 11.13 6.98 -11.20
N ILE A 10 11.79 5.89 -11.56
CA ILE A 10 12.11 4.83 -10.61
C ILE A 10 13.29 5.29 -9.75
N ALA A 11 13.20 5.11 -8.44
CA ALA A 11 14.28 5.39 -7.51
C ALA A 11 14.40 4.28 -6.47
N VAL A 12 15.62 4.09 -5.96
CA VAL A 12 15.86 3.29 -4.76
C VAL A 12 15.83 4.24 -3.57
N ILE A 13 14.92 3.97 -2.64
CA ILE A 13 14.68 4.78 -1.47
C ILE A 13 15.27 4.09 -0.24
N PHE A 14 16.10 4.83 0.48
CA PHE A 14 16.68 4.48 1.76
C PHE A 14 16.00 5.33 2.84
N VAL A 15 15.43 4.69 3.84
CA VAL A 15 14.85 5.37 5.01
C VAL A 15 15.51 4.82 6.27
N THR A 16 15.92 5.72 7.16
CA THR A 16 16.40 5.33 8.49
C THR A 16 15.83 6.23 9.57
N ASP A 17 15.71 5.68 10.77
CA ASP A 17 15.16 6.35 11.95
C ASP A 17 15.83 5.82 13.23
N VAL A 18 15.86 6.65 14.27
CA VAL A 18 16.47 6.29 15.55
C VAL A 18 15.48 5.52 16.42
N VAL A 19 15.93 4.40 16.98
CA VAL A 19 15.13 3.60 17.89
C VAL A 19 14.99 4.33 19.23
N GLY A 20 13.76 4.73 19.57
CA GLY A 20 13.43 5.27 20.89
C GLY A 20 13.87 6.72 21.12
N PHE A 21 14.04 7.50 20.05
CA PHE A 21 14.53 8.89 20.11
C PHE A 21 13.79 9.78 21.11
N THR A 22 12.46 9.74 21.13
CA THR A 22 11.64 10.53 22.07
C THR A 22 11.98 10.24 23.54
N LYS A 23 12.30 8.98 23.89
CA LYS A 23 12.68 8.61 25.25
C LYS A 23 14.08 9.12 25.61
N MET A 24 15.01 9.10 24.66
CA MET A 24 16.36 9.63 24.85
C MET A 24 16.34 11.15 25.05
N MET A 25 15.58 11.87 24.21
CA MET A 25 15.38 13.31 24.35
C MET A 25 14.81 13.69 25.71
N ALA A 26 13.78 12.97 26.19
CA ALA A 26 13.19 13.22 27.51
C ALA A 26 14.17 12.99 28.69
N HIS A 27 15.19 12.16 28.51
CA HIS A 27 16.17 11.85 29.55
C HIS A 27 17.36 12.82 29.55
N ASN A 28 17.94 13.10 28.37
CA ASN A 28 19.06 14.01 28.21
C ASN A 28 19.15 14.54 26.77
N GLU A 29 18.65 15.75 26.55
CA GLU A 29 18.58 16.38 25.22
C GLU A 29 19.96 16.64 24.62
N ASP A 30 20.88 17.22 25.40
CA ASP A 30 22.23 17.58 24.95
C ASP A 30 23.03 16.36 24.48
N LEU A 31 23.04 15.29 25.29
CA LEU A 31 23.72 14.04 24.95
C LEU A 31 23.10 13.39 23.72
N THR A 32 21.76 13.34 23.66
CA THR A 32 21.04 12.74 22.53
C THR A 32 21.36 13.45 21.22
N LEU A 33 21.35 14.78 21.20
CA LEU A 33 21.65 15.56 19.99
C LEU A 33 23.11 15.45 19.57
N ARG A 34 24.06 15.39 20.52
CA ARG A 34 25.49 15.16 20.21
C ARG A 34 25.71 13.78 19.60
N THR A 35 25.10 12.75 20.18
CA THR A 35 25.15 11.37 19.67
C THR A 35 24.51 11.29 18.28
N LEU A 36 23.33 11.88 18.08
CA LEU A 36 22.67 11.91 16.77
C LEU A 36 23.56 12.58 15.71
N ARG A 37 24.22 13.70 16.02
CA ARG A 37 25.15 14.36 15.09
C ARG A 37 26.35 13.48 14.73
N SER A 38 26.91 12.77 15.70
CA SER A 38 28.00 11.81 15.45
C SER A 38 27.55 10.68 14.51
N CYS A 39 26.38 10.09 14.76
CA CYS A 39 25.83 9.05 13.90
C CYS A 39 25.47 9.57 12.50
N ARG A 40 24.93 10.79 12.39
CA ARG A 40 24.69 11.44 11.09
C ARG A 40 25.97 11.65 10.29
N GLY A 41 27.08 12.03 10.93
CA GLY A 41 28.36 12.15 10.23
C GLY A 41 28.81 10.83 9.58
N ILE A 42 28.57 9.69 10.23
CA ILE A 42 28.83 8.37 9.64
C ILE A 42 27.93 8.13 8.42
N LEU A 43 26.63 8.39 8.58
CA LEU A 43 25.63 8.19 7.52
C LEU A 43 25.92 9.07 6.28
N ASP A 44 26.22 10.36 6.50
CA ASP A 44 26.49 11.32 5.44
C ASP A 44 27.75 10.93 4.65
N ASN A 45 28.80 10.46 5.31
CA ASN A 45 30.01 9.97 4.66
C ASN A 45 29.72 8.73 3.79
N LEU A 46 28.95 7.76 4.31
CA LEU A 46 28.57 6.58 3.55
C LEU A 46 27.70 6.92 2.34
N PHE A 47 26.78 7.88 2.48
CA PHE A 47 25.98 8.34 1.35
C PHE A 47 26.85 8.99 0.27
N GLN A 48 27.85 9.78 0.64
CA GLN A 48 28.80 10.33 -0.34
C GLN A 48 29.60 9.23 -1.05
N GLU A 49 30.08 8.22 -0.32
CA GLU A 49 30.88 7.12 -0.86
C GLU A 49 30.06 6.22 -1.81
N HIS A 50 28.82 5.90 -1.45
CA HIS A 50 27.95 4.98 -2.19
C HIS A 50 27.01 5.66 -3.18
N GLY A 51 27.11 6.99 -3.36
CA GLY A 51 26.29 7.75 -4.32
C GLY A 51 24.83 7.96 -3.88
N GLY A 52 24.58 8.01 -2.58
CA GLY A 52 23.30 8.38 -1.98
C GLY A 52 23.09 9.88 -1.96
N ARG A 53 21.87 10.32 -2.29
CA ARG A 53 21.43 11.73 -2.20
C ARG A 53 20.32 11.87 -1.18
N ILE A 54 20.57 12.59 -0.09
CA ILE A 54 19.53 12.96 0.87
C ILE A 54 18.53 13.89 0.17
N PHE A 55 17.24 13.53 0.23
CA PHE A 55 16.17 14.34 -0.34
C PHE A 55 15.22 14.89 0.72
N ASN A 56 15.19 14.29 1.92
CA ASN A 56 14.39 14.77 3.03
C ASN A 56 15.00 14.32 4.38
N THR A 57 14.84 15.17 5.40
CA THR A 57 15.19 14.87 6.79
C THR A 57 14.08 15.41 7.68
N ALA A 58 13.54 14.58 8.57
CA ALA A 58 12.48 14.99 9.50
C ALA A 58 12.86 14.53 10.91
N GLY A 59 13.32 15.47 11.74
CA GLY A 59 13.78 15.15 13.10
C GLY A 59 15.01 14.26 13.07
N ASP A 60 14.87 13.05 13.60
CA ASP A 60 15.85 11.97 13.64
C ASP A 60 15.83 11.05 12.40
N SER A 61 14.77 11.11 11.60
CA SER A 61 14.66 10.34 10.37
C SER A 61 15.42 10.98 9.21
N VAL A 62 16.03 10.13 8.37
CA VAL A 62 16.75 10.52 7.16
C VAL A 62 16.25 9.70 5.98
N LEU A 63 15.94 10.39 4.87
CA LEU A 63 15.51 9.78 3.62
C LEU A 63 16.49 10.15 2.50
N ALA A 64 17.02 9.13 1.83
CA ALA A 64 17.96 9.28 0.74
C ALA A 64 17.53 8.44 -0.48
N GLU A 65 17.92 8.88 -1.67
CA GLU A 65 17.78 8.12 -2.89
C GLU A 65 19.12 7.61 -3.39
N PHE A 66 19.11 6.44 -4.00
CA PHE A 66 20.25 5.85 -4.70
C PHE A 66 19.86 5.54 -6.15
N GLN A 67 20.85 5.61 -7.04
CA GLN A 67 20.70 5.18 -8.42
C GLN A 67 20.82 3.64 -8.58
N SER A 68 21.36 2.96 -7.56
CA SER A 68 21.65 1.53 -7.57
C SER A 68 21.14 0.86 -6.29
N ALA A 69 20.37 -0.22 -6.44
CA ALA A 69 19.88 -1.02 -5.32
C ALA A 69 21.04 -1.74 -4.60
N VAL A 70 22.06 -2.14 -5.34
CA VAL A 70 23.28 -2.76 -4.79
C VAL A 70 23.99 -1.78 -3.86
N SER A 71 24.22 -0.55 -4.32
CA SER A 71 24.89 0.49 -3.51
C SER A 71 24.11 0.83 -2.25
N ALA A 72 22.77 0.91 -2.33
CA ALA A 72 21.93 1.17 -1.16
C ALA A 72 22.01 0.04 -0.12
N VAL A 73 22.01 -1.22 -0.56
CA VAL A 73 22.10 -2.41 0.31
C VAL A 73 23.46 -2.49 0.98
N VAL A 74 24.54 -2.26 0.24
CA VAL A 74 25.91 -2.21 0.78
C VAL A 74 26.04 -1.09 1.81
N CYS A 75 25.61 0.13 1.45
CA CYS A 75 25.61 1.28 2.34
C CYS A 75 24.82 1.02 3.64
N ALA A 76 23.65 0.38 3.55
CA ALA A 76 22.84 0.06 4.73
C ALA A 76 23.52 -0.93 5.68
N SER A 77 24.12 -1.98 5.11
CA SER A 77 24.86 -3.00 5.86
C SER A 77 26.09 -2.41 6.56
N GLU A 78 26.86 -1.59 5.84
CA GLU A 78 28.02 -0.89 6.39
C GLU A 78 27.63 0.11 7.48
N PHE A 79 26.54 0.86 7.29
CA PHE A 79 26.02 1.77 8.30
C PHE A 79 25.71 1.04 9.61
N GLN A 80 24.95 -0.06 9.55
CA GLN A 80 24.64 -0.83 10.75
C GLN A 80 25.89 -1.42 11.42
N LYS A 81 26.87 -1.89 10.62
CA LYS A 81 28.14 -2.38 11.14
C LYS A 81 28.91 -1.28 11.90
N LEU A 82 29.04 -0.08 11.33
CA LEU A 82 29.76 1.03 11.96
C LEU A 82 29.05 1.54 13.23
N ILE A 83 27.72 1.63 13.20
CA ILE A 83 26.92 1.99 14.39
C ILE A 83 27.11 0.95 15.50
N LYS A 84 27.10 -0.34 15.17
CA LYS A 84 27.35 -1.40 16.15
C LYS A 84 28.74 -1.30 16.76
N GLN A 85 29.78 -1.10 15.94
CA GLN A 85 31.16 -0.94 16.41
C GLN A 85 31.31 0.28 17.33
N ARG A 86 30.69 1.41 16.96
CA ARG A 86 30.63 2.61 17.80
C ARG A 86 29.97 2.30 19.14
N ASN A 87 28.76 1.72 19.13
CA ASN A 87 27.99 1.46 20.34
C ASN A 87 28.71 0.49 21.30
N ALA A 88 29.50 -0.45 20.77
CA ALA A 88 30.30 -1.38 21.59
C ALA A 88 31.39 -0.68 22.44
N THR A 89 31.77 0.55 22.10
CA THR A 89 32.78 1.34 22.83
C THR A 89 32.18 2.35 23.82
N LEU A 90 30.85 2.42 23.90
CA LEU A 90 30.14 3.46 24.66
C LEU A 90 29.27 2.86 25.76
N ASP A 91 29.02 3.67 26.79
CA ASP A 91 28.08 3.33 27.85
C ASP A 91 26.66 3.13 27.31
N PRO A 92 25.85 2.22 27.89
CA PRO A 92 24.50 1.94 27.41
C PRO A 92 23.59 3.16 27.26
N SER A 93 23.80 4.20 28.08
CA SER A 93 23.06 5.47 28.00
C SER A 93 23.42 6.34 26.77
N GLU A 94 24.55 6.06 26.11
CA GLU A 94 25.06 6.79 24.94
C GLU A 94 24.92 6.00 23.62
N GLN A 95 24.44 4.76 23.71
CA GLN A 95 24.21 3.90 22.55
C GLN A 95 22.98 4.38 21.79
N MET A 96 23.11 4.47 20.46
CA MET A 96 22.01 4.86 19.57
C MET A 96 21.92 3.85 18.44
N ASN A 97 20.77 3.18 18.36
CA ASN A 97 20.50 2.17 17.34
C ASN A 97 19.53 2.72 16.30
N PHE A 98 19.68 2.24 15.07
CA PHE A 98 18.88 2.68 13.93
C PHE A 98 18.12 1.51 13.34
N ARG A 99 17.00 1.82 12.70
CA ARG A 99 16.31 0.92 11.76
C ARG A 99 16.54 1.43 10.36
N VAL A 100 16.59 0.52 9.38
CA VAL A 100 16.73 0.86 7.97
C VAL A 100 15.71 0.12 7.13
N GLY A 101 15.03 0.85 6.24
CA GLY A 101 14.09 0.34 5.26
C GLY A 101 14.52 0.71 3.85
N LEU A 102 14.56 -0.28 2.95
CA LEU A 102 14.93 -0.11 1.54
C LEU A 102 13.78 -0.52 0.61
N ASN A 103 13.46 0.31 -0.38
CA ASN A 103 12.51 -0.05 -1.43
C ASN A 103 12.92 0.53 -2.78
N MET A 104 12.53 -0.12 -3.87
CA MET A 104 12.60 0.41 -5.23
C MET A 104 11.20 0.58 -5.80
N GLY A 105 10.89 1.77 -6.34
CA GLY A 105 9.57 2.04 -6.90
C GLY A 105 9.47 3.39 -7.63
N ASP A 106 8.30 3.63 -8.21
CA ASP A 106 7.98 4.90 -8.89
C ASP A 106 7.81 6.03 -7.87
N VAL A 107 8.44 7.16 -8.15
CA VAL A 107 8.38 8.38 -7.35
C VAL A 107 8.19 9.60 -8.22
N ILE A 108 7.51 10.60 -7.65
CA ILE A 108 7.34 11.93 -8.22
C ILE A 108 8.43 12.83 -7.64
N VAL A 109 9.10 13.56 -8.51
CA VAL A 109 10.13 14.54 -8.15
C VAL A 109 9.51 15.92 -8.06
N GLU A 110 9.66 16.57 -6.91
CA GLU A 110 9.27 17.96 -6.71
C GLU A 110 10.43 18.72 -6.04
N GLY A 111 11.10 19.58 -6.81
CA GLY A 111 12.33 20.24 -6.38
C GLY A 111 13.42 19.22 -6.04
N SER A 112 13.90 19.25 -4.80
CA SER A 112 14.86 18.27 -4.30
C SER A 112 14.21 17.04 -3.64
N ASN A 113 12.90 17.07 -3.39
CA ASN A 113 12.17 16.07 -2.61
C ASN A 113 11.53 14.99 -3.51
N LEU A 114 11.20 13.85 -2.91
CA LEU A 114 10.58 12.71 -3.58
C LEU A 114 9.30 12.30 -2.86
N TYR A 115 8.26 12.04 -3.64
CA TYR A 115 6.94 11.63 -3.14
C TYR A 115 6.44 10.41 -3.88
N GLY A 116 5.52 9.67 -3.26
CA GLY A 116 4.85 8.55 -3.89
C GLY A 116 4.88 7.28 -3.05
N ASP A 117 4.29 6.22 -3.61
CA ASP A 117 4.13 4.94 -2.91
C ASP A 117 5.49 4.28 -2.63
N GLY A 118 6.46 4.46 -3.53
CA GLY A 118 7.83 3.97 -3.33
C GLY A 118 8.48 4.45 -2.04
N VAL A 119 8.28 5.72 -1.67
CA VAL A 119 8.78 6.32 -0.42
C VAL A 119 8.01 5.79 0.78
N ASN A 120 6.68 5.66 0.66
CA ASN A 120 5.84 5.15 1.73
C ASN A 120 6.20 3.71 2.10
N ILE A 121 6.41 2.83 1.11
CA ILE A 121 6.81 1.43 1.33
C ILE A 121 8.16 1.37 2.07
N ALA A 122 9.15 2.17 1.67
CA ALA A 122 10.45 2.21 2.34
C ALA A 122 10.32 2.62 3.82
N ALA A 123 9.52 3.66 4.10
CA ALA A 123 9.24 4.09 5.47
C ALA A 123 8.46 3.05 6.29
N ARG A 124 7.61 2.23 5.65
CA ARG A 124 6.95 1.10 6.33
C ARG A 124 7.92 -0.02 6.65
N LEU A 125 8.85 -0.32 5.73
CA LEU A 125 9.89 -1.33 5.98
C LEU A 125 10.82 -0.90 7.11
N GLU A 126 11.20 0.38 7.18
CA GLU A 126 11.96 0.92 8.32
C GLU A 126 11.18 0.72 9.62
N ALA A 127 9.93 1.18 9.68
CA ALA A 127 9.14 1.08 10.91
C ALA A 127 8.88 -0.36 11.37
N PHE A 128 8.86 -1.31 10.42
CA PHE A 128 8.74 -2.75 10.67
C PHE A 128 10.08 -3.40 11.04
N CYS A 129 11.20 -2.78 10.68
CA CYS A 129 12.53 -3.32 10.90
C CYS A 129 12.81 -3.46 12.40
N GLN A 130 13.64 -4.44 12.75
CA GLN A 130 14.15 -4.55 14.11
C GLN A 130 15.31 -3.57 14.36
N PRO A 131 15.56 -3.15 15.61
CA PRO A 131 16.73 -2.33 15.95
C PRO A 131 18.04 -2.94 15.45
N GLY A 132 18.87 -2.13 14.79
CA GLY A 132 20.14 -2.58 14.20
C GLY A 132 19.99 -3.37 12.90
N GLY A 133 18.76 -3.59 12.42
CA GLY A 133 18.48 -4.36 11.22
C GLY A 133 18.41 -3.51 9.94
N VAL A 134 18.38 -4.22 8.80
CA VAL A 134 18.05 -3.66 7.50
C VAL A 134 16.95 -4.52 6.89
N SER A 135 15.78 -3.92 6.66
CA SER A 135 14.67 -4.57 5.95
C SER A 135 14.54 -4.01 4.55
N LEU A 136 14.33 -4.88 3.58
CA LEU A 136 14.22 -4.56 2.16
C LEU A 136 12.95 -5.15 1.55
N SER A 137 12.42 -4.47 0.54
CA SER A 137 11.30 -4.99 -0.25
C SER A 137 11.74 -6.12 -1.17
N LYS A 138 10.78 -6.90 -1.66
CA LYS A 138 11.00 -7.86 -2.74
C LYS A 138 11.64 -7.25 -3.99
N SER A 139 11.25 -6.03 -4.37
CA SER A 139 11.80 -5.37 -5.57
C SER A 139 13.30 -5.08 -5.44
N ILE A 140 13.79 -4.79 -4.24
CA ILE A 140 15.22 -4.68 -3.96
C ILE A 140 15.87 -6.05 -3.95
N HIS A 141 15.30 -7.00 -3.18
CA HIS A 141 15.84 -8.36 -3.05
C HIS A 141 16.09 -9.01 -4.41
N ASP A 142 15.06 -9.02 -5.27
CA ASP A 142 15.11 -9.67 -6.59
C ASP A 142 16.18 -9.05 -7.51
N PHE A 143 16.57 -7.79 -7.26
CA PHE A 143 17.61 -7.13 -8.03
C PHE A 143 19.04 -7.40 -7.50
N VAL A 144 19.20 -7.68 -6.20
CA VAL A 144 20.51 -7.72 -5.52
C VAL A 144 20.95 -9.10 -5.07
N ASN A 145 20.04 -10.06 -4.89
CA ASN A 145 20.32 -11.38 -4.30
C ASN A 145 21.48 -12.16 -4.98
N GLU A 146 21.69 -11.97 -6.27
CA GLU A 146 22.77 -12.59 -7.05
C GLU A 146 23.99 -11.68 -7.25
N LYS A 147 23.92 -10.43 -6.79
CA LYS A 147 24.91 -9.36 -7.05
C LYS A 147 25.71 -8.94 -5.82
N VAL A 148 25.30 -9.38 -4.63
CA VAL A 148 26.00 -9.09 -3.37
C VAL A 148 26.30 -10.36 -2.62
N ASP A 149 27.46 -10.40 -1.96
CA ASP A 149 27.83 -11.48 -1.04
C ASP A 149 27.19 -11.26 0.33
N MET A 150 25.86 -11.34 0.37
CA MET A 150 25.06 -11.15 1.59
C MET A 150 23.95 -12.20 1.66
N SER A 151 23.64 -12.65 2.88
CA SER A 151 22.53 -13.58 3.13
C SER A 151 21.26 -12.83 3.49
N PHE A 152 20.15 -13.22 2.87
CA PHE A 152 18.84 -12.61 3.11
C PHE A 152 17.90 -13.61 3.82
N SER A 153 17.16 -13.13 4.82
CA SER A 153 16.09 -13.87 5.46
C SER A 153 14.75 -13.41 4.89
N ASP A 154 14.05 -14.29 4.20
CA ASP A 154 12.70 -14.04 3.71
C ASP A 154 11.70 -14.03 4.88
N LEU A 155 11.04 -12.90 5.09
CA LEU A 155 9.99 -12.75 6.10
C LEU A 155 8.58 -12.93 5.52
N GLY A 156 8.46 -13.08 4.20
CA GLY A 156 7.17 -13.18 3.53
C GLY A 156 6.40 -11.86 3.52
N ASN A 157 5.09 -11.96 3.30
CA ASN A 157 4.18 -10.83 3.31
C ASN A 157 3.94 -10.33 4.74
N GLN A 158 4.24 -9.05 4.96
CA GLN A 158 4.10 -8.35 6.23
C GLN A 158 3.08 -7.23 6.08
N GLN A 159 2.08 -7.22 6.97
CA GLN A 159 1.11 -6.13 7.02
C GLN A 159 1.64 -5.05 7.96
N VAL A 160 2.07 -3.91 7.41
CA VAL A 160 2.57 -2.78 8.19
C VAL A 160 1.58 -1.63 8.07
N LYS A 161 0.80 -1.40 9.13
CA LYS A 161 -0.36 -0.50 9.12
C LYS A 161 -1.32 -0.89 7.97
N ASN A 162 -1.50 -0.02 6.97
CA ASN A 162 -2.43 -0.21 5.84
C ASN A 162 -1.73 -0.69 4.56
N THR A 163 -0.49 -1.18 4.64
CA THR A 163 0.31 -1.59 3.49
C THR A 163 0.81 -3.03 3.68
N LEU A 164 0.55 -3.88 2.68
CA LEU A 164 1.12 -5.21 2.59
C LEU A 164 2.47 -5.12 1.86
N VAL A 165 3.55 -5.54 2.50
CA VAL A 165 4.91 -5.52 1.94
C VAL A 165 5.53 -6.90 2.07
N HIS A 166 6.05 -7.46 0.98
CA HIS A 166 6.91 -8.64 1.07
C HIS A 166 8.29 -8.17 1.51
N ALA A 167 8.68 -8.52 2.73
CA ALA A 167 9.90 -8.05 3.37
C ALA A 167 10.96 -9.14 3.45
N PHE A 168 12.21 -8.73 3.31
CA PHE A 168 13.41 -9.52 3.57
C PHE A 168 14.28 -8.76 4.56
N ASP A 169 15.03 -9.48 5.38
CA ASP A 169 16.09 -8.90 6.20
C ASP A 169 17.46 -9.26 5.66
N ILE A 170 18.41 -8.33 5.75
CA ILE A 170 19.82 -8.66 5.60
C ILE A 170 20.28 -9.36 6.88
N THR A 171 20.96 -10.49 6.73
CA THR A 171 21.63 -11.16 7.85
C THR A 171 22.86 -10.36 8.23
N LEU A 172 22.80 -9.68 9.38
CA LEU A 172 23.89 -8.90 9.94
C LEU A 172 24.45 -9.56 11.19
N GLU A 173 25.76 -9.44 11.40
CA GLU A 173 26.42 -10.03 12.56
C GLU A 173 25.85 -9.46 13.87
N GLY A 174 25.47 -10.34 14.80
CA GLY A 174 24.94 -9.96 16.12
C GLY A 174 23.56 -9.32 16.13
N VAL A 175 22.84 -9.41 15.01
CA VAL A 175 21.40 -9.12 14.95
C VAL A 175 20.68 -10.47 14.88
N GLU A 176 19.69 -10.69 15.75
CA GLU A 176 18.93 -11.93 15.73
C GLU A 176 18.20 -12.09 14.40
N GLN A 177 18.34 -13.25 13.77
CA GLN A 177 17.57 -13.57 12.57
C GLN A 177 16.10 -13.67 12.95
N ARG A 178 15.29 -12.74 12.45
CA ARG A 178 13.84 -12.86 12.53
C ARG A 178 13.45 -14.06 11.69
N LYS A 179 12.80 -15.02 12.34
CA LYS A 179 12.10 -16.08 11.63
C LYS A 179 10.89 -15.42 10.99
N ALA A 180 10.66 -15.69 9.71
CA ALA A 180 9.31 -15.60 9.18
C ALA A 180 8.39 -16.29 10.20
N ALA A 181 7.27 -15.66 10.55
CA ALA A 181 6.22 -16.38 11.29
C ALA A 181 6.06 -17.73 10.60
N ALA A 182 6.30 -18.83 11.34
CA ALA A 182 6.62 -20.12 10.77
C ALA A 182 5.74 -20.42 9.55
N LYS A 183 6.38 -20.61 8.39
CA LYS A 183 5.72 -21.17 7.21
C LYS A 183 5.01 -22.43 7.69
N ALA A 184 3.68 -22.39 7.80
CA ALA A 184 2.90 -23.58 7.62
C ALA A 184 3.36 -24.15 6.27
N THR A 185 3.91 -25.36 6.30
CA THR A 185 4.28 -26.09 5.10
C THR A 185 3.08 -26.10 4.15
N PRO A 186 3.28 -25.79 2.86
CA PRO A 186 2.21 -25.84 1.89
C PRO A 186 1.92 -27.31 1.61
N ASP A 187 0.96 -27.88 2.32
CA ASP A 187 0.18 -28.97 1.75
C ASP A 187 -0.47 -28.42 0.48
N GLU A 188 -0.39 -29.19 -0.60
CA GLU A 188 -0.72 -28.85 -1.98
C GLU A 188 -2.22 -28.54 -2.23
N GLU A 189 -2.96 -28.02 -1.25
CA GLU A 189 -4.41 -27.78 -1.32
C GLU A 189 -4.86 -26.35 -0.97
N ALA A 190 -3.96 -25.36 -0.95
CA ALA A 190 -4.35 -23.95 -0.80
C ALA A 190 -3.64 -23.01 -1.77
N PHE A 191 -3.96 -23.14 -3.06
CA PHE A 191 -3.93 -21.96 -3.94
C PHE A 191 -4.88 -20.90 -3.38
N GLU A 192 -4.36 -19.69 -3.18
CA GLU A 192 -5.05 -18.41 -3.10
C GLU A 192 -6.09 -18.17 -1.96
N SER A 193 -5.91 -17.03 -1.30
CA SER A 193 -6.87 -15.97 -1.61
C SER A 193 -6.11 -14.66 -1.70
N LYS A 194 -5.82 -14.20 -2.92
CA LYS A 194 -5.75 -12.75 -3.17
C LYS A 194 -6.93 -12.09 -2.44
N PRO A 195 -6.76 -10.91 -1.82
CA PRO A 195 -7.91 -10.22 -1.22
C PRO A 195 -8.98 -10.10 -2.31
N PRO A 196 -10.25 -10.43 -2.01
CA PRO A 196 -11.23 -10.65 -3.06
C PRO A 196 -11.43 -9.37 -3.85
N THR A 197 -11.33 -9.49 -5.17
CA THR A 197 -11.39 -8.37 -6.10
C THR A 197 -12.84 -7.93 -6.30
N ILE A 198 -13.08 -6.63 -6.29
CA ILE A 198 -14.38 -6.02 -6.57
C ILE A 198 -14.33 -5.39 -7.96
N ALA A 199 -15.31 -5.69 -8.81
CA ALA A 199 -15.57 -4.87 -9.99
C ALA A 199 -16.88 -4.11 -9.83
N VAL A 200 -16.89 -2.84 -10.24
CA VAL A 200 -18.10 -2.04 -10.33
C VAL A 200 -18.48 -1.99 -11.80
N LEU A 201 -19.64 -2.52 -12.16
CA LEU A 201 -20.15 -2.49 -13.52
C LEU A 201 -20.87 -1.16 -13.79
N PRO A 202 -20.87 -0.67 -15.05
CA PRO A 202 -21.64 0.49 -15.44
C PRO A 202 -23.11 0.36 -15.01
N PHE A 203 -23.59 1.33 -14.24
CA PHE A 203 -24.98 1.36 -13.81
C PHE A 203 -25.91 1.47 -15.01
N LYS A 204 -26.98 0.67 -15.01
CA LYS A 204 -27.93 0.63 -16.12
C LYS A 204 -28.87 1.83 -16.05
N ASN A 205 -28.86 2.66 -17.08
CA ASN A 205 -29.91 3.65 -17.29
C ASN A 205 -31.19 2.94 -17.74
N MET A 206 -32.23 2.97 -16.89
CA MET A 206 -33.56 2.43 -17.20
C MET A 206 -34.55 3.52 -17.64
N SER A 207 -34.02 4.66 -18.09
CA SER A 207 -34.76 5.81 -18.61
C SER A 207 -34.41 5.99 -20.09
N ASN A 208 -35.31 6.58 -20.88
CA ASN A 208 -35.05 6.88 -22.30
C ASN A 208 -34.35 8.25 -22.49
N ASP A 209 -33.57 8.68 -21.49
CA ASP A 209 -32.97 10.02 -21.41
C ASP A 209 -31.44 9.88 -21.42
N GLU A 210 -30.79 10.38 -22.47
CA GLU A 210 -29.33 10.31 -22.65
C GLU A 210 -28.57 11.11 -21.60
N GLU A 211 -29.17 12.16 -21.01
CA GLU A 211 -28.54 12.90 -19.90
C GLU A 211 -28.36 12.01 -18.67
N GLN A 212 -29.21 10.99 -18.50
CA GLN A 212 -29.10 10.02 -17.40
C GLN A 212 -28.02 8.97 -17.65
N GLU A 213 -27.51 8.86 -18.88
CA GLU A 213 -26.39 7.99 -19.20
C GLU A 213 -25.10 8.53 -18.59
N TYR A 214 -24.86 9.84 -18.73
CA TYR A 214 -23.73 10.53 -18.10
C TYR A 214 -23.79 10.46 -16.58
N PHE A 215 -24.99 10.55 -16.01
CA PHE A 215 -25.17 10.40 -14.57
C PHE A 215 -24.89 8.98 -14.09
N ALA A 216 -25.37 7.96 -14.81
CA ALA A 216 -25.08 6.56 -14.47
C ALA A 216 -23.58 6.24 -14.57
N ASP A 217 -22.90 6.81 -15.56
CA ASP A 217 -21.45 6.70 -15.69
C ASP A 217 -20.73 7.41 -14.54
N GLY A 218 -21.13 8.64 -14.20
CA GLY A 218 -20.58 9.41 -13.08
C GLY A 218 -20.71 8.68 -11.75
N VAL A 219 -21.89 8.15 -11.43
CA VAL A 219 -22.11 7.32 -10.23
C VAL A 219 -21.20 6.09 -10.23
N THR A 220 -21.03 5.42 -11.37
CA THR A 220 -20.13 4.25 -11.47
C THR A 220 -18.67 4.65 -11.19
N GLU A 221 -18.21 5.75 -11.79
CA GLU A 221 -16.85 6.27 -11.61
C GLU A 221 -16.56 6.64 -10.15
N ASP A 222 -17.48 7.34 -9.52
CA ASP A 222 -17.31 7.79 -8.14
C ASP A 222 -17.36 6.63 -7.15
N ILE A 223 -18.17 5.59 -7.41
CA ILE A 223 -18.13 4.36 -6.63
C ILE A 223 -16.76 3.68 -6.78
N ILE A 224 -16.20 3.59 -7.99
CA ILE A 224 -14.85 3.02 -8.21
C ILE A 224 -13.80 3.85 -7.46
N ALA A 225 -13.85 5.17 -7.57
CA ALA A 225 -12.91 6.08 -6.91
C ALA A 225 -13.00 5.96 -5.38
N ASN A 226 -14.23 5.98 -4.84
CA ASN A 226 -14.48 5.86 -3.40
C ASN A 226 -14.05 4.50 -2.88
N LEU A 227 -14.41 3.38 -3.53
CA LEU A 227 -13.97 2.04 -3.12
C LEU A 227 -12.44 1.90 -3.19
N SER A 228 -11.81 2.46 -4.23
CA SER A 228 -10.34 2.44 -4.40
C SER A 228 -9.63 3.18 -3.27
N SER A 229 -10.25 4.20 -2.69
CA SER A 229 -9.66 4.97 -1.58
C SER A 229 -9.61 4.20 -0.25
N TRP A 230 -10.42 3.14 -0.08
CA TRP A 230 -10.56 2.40 1.20
C TRP A 230 -9.55 1.26 1.39
N LYS A 231 -8.69 0.98 0.38
CA LYS A 231 -7.55 0.02 0.39
C LYS A 231 -7.84 -1.39 0.96
N SER A 232 -9.10 -1.76 1.18
CA SER A 232 -9.51 -2.99 1.86
C SER A 232 -9.67 -4.17 0.91
N PHE A 233 -10.02 -3.89 -0.35
CA PHE A 233 -10.21 -4.86 -1.42
C PHE A 233 -9.64 -4.28 -2.73
N PRO A 234 -8.98 -5.08 -3.60
CA PRO A 234 -8.61 -4.64 -4.94
C PRO A 234 -9.86 -4.27 -5.74
N VAL A 235 -9.82 -3.12 -6.41
CA VAL A 235 -10.94 -2.65 -7.25
C VAL A 235 -10.49 -2.67 -8.71
N ILE A 236 -11.31 -3.26 -9.59
CA ILE A 236 -11.07 -3.25 -11.04
C ILE A 236 -11.14 -1.83 -11.58
N SER A 237 -10.21 -1.51 -12.49
CA SER A 237 -10.12 -0.18 -13.07
C SER A 237 -11.36 0.18 -13.90
N ARG A 238 -11.69 1.48 -13.93
CA ARG A 238 -12.78 2.02 -14.76
C ARG A 238 -12.73 1.52 -16.20
N ASN A 239 -11.58 1.60 -16.87
CA ASN A 239 -11.46 1.23 -18.28
C ASN A 239 -11.80 -0.25 -18.54
N SER A 240 -11.43 -1.13 -17.61
CA SER A 240 -11.75 -2.56 -17.67
C SER A 240 -13.23 -2.84 -17.39
N SER A 241 -13.85 -2.12 -16.45
CA SER A 241 -15.29 -2.27 -16.20
C SER A 241 -16.14 -1.73 -17.35
N PHE A 242 -15.77 -0.58 -17.91
CA PHE A 242 -16.54 0.10 -18.94
C PHE A 242 -16.46 -0.58 -20.31
N SER A 243 -15.48 -1.46 -20.56
CA SER A 243 -15.44 -2.24 -21.81
C SER A 243 -16.65 -3.16 -21.98
N PHE A 244 -17.32 -3.52 -20.89
CA PHE A 244 -18.53 -4.36 -20.88
C PHE A 244 -19.84 -3.56 -20.98
N LYS A 245 -19.77 -2.23 -21.09
CA LYS A 245 -20.97 -1.38 -21.21
C LYS A 245 -21.75 -1.72 -22.49
N GLY A 246 -23.07 -1.91 -22.35
CA GLY A 246 -23.96 -2.20 -23.48
C GLY A 246 -23.80 -3.61 -24.07
N GLN A 247 -23.00 -4.48 -23.47
CA GLN A 247 -22.90 -5.88 -23.88
C GLN A 247 -24.00 -6.71 -23.21
N ASP A 248 -24.58 -7.66 -23.95
CA ASP A 248 -25.57 -8.60 -23.44
C ASP A 248 -24.89 -9.88 -22.90
N LEU A 249 -23.98 -9.68 -21.94
CA LEU A 249 -23.29 -10.76 -21.23
C LEU A 249 -23.88 -10.94 -19.84
N LYS A 250 -23.82 -12.17 -19.31
CA LYS A 250 -24.24 -12.43 -17.94
C LYS A 250 -23.19 -11.90 -16.96
N THR A 251 -23.64 -11.42 -15.80
CA THR A 251 -22.77 -10.91 -14.73
C THR A 251 -21.67 -11.90 -14.33
N SER A 252 -21.94 -13.21 -14.37
CA SER A 252 -20.96 -14.27 -14.09
C SER A 252 -19.84 -14.36 -15.14
N GLU A 253 -20.16 -14.14 -16.42
CA GLU A 253 -19.19 -14.17 -17.52
C GLU A 253 -18.26 -12.94 -17.43
N ILE A 254 -18.85 -11.77 -17.20
CA ILE A 254 -18.10 -10.52 -16.99
C ILE A 254 -17.18 -10.64 -15.77
N ALA A 255 -17.68 -11.21 -14.67
CA ALA A 255 -16.88 -11.41 -13.47
C ALA A 255 -15.69 -12.36 -13.69
N GLN A 256 -15.86 -13.41 -14.50
CA GLN A 256 -14.80 -14.33 -14.85
C GLN A 256 -13.71 -13.63 -15.68
N GLU A 257 -14.09 -12.82 -16.67
CA GLU A 257 -13.15 -12.08 -17.52
C GLU A 257 -12.38 -11.01 -16.73
N LEU A 258 -13.06 -10.36 -15.78
CA LEU A 258 -12.45 -9.39 -14.87
C LEU A 258 -11.70 -10.02 -13.69
N ALA A 259 -11.75 -11.35 -13.53
CA ALA A 259 -11.26 -12.06 -12.35
C ALA A 259 -11.78 -11.44 -11.03
N ALA A 260 -13.04 -11.01 -11.02
CA ALA A 260 -13.70 -10.36 -9.90
C ALA A 260 -14.42 -11.40 -9.01
N ASN A 261 -14.24 -11.28 -7.70
CA ASN A 261 -14.94 -12.11 -6.72
C ASN A 261 -16.29 -11.50 -6.32
N TYR A 262 -16.38 -10.17 -6.39
CA TYR A 262 -17.58 -9.42 -6.10
C TYR A 262 -17.89 -8.46 -7.23
N ILE A 263 -19.16 -8.38 -7.59
CA ILE A 263 -19.67 -7.40 -8.54
C ILE A 263 -20.56 -6.41 -7.82
N VAL A 264 -20.28 -5.12 -8.00
CA VAL A 264 -21.22 -4.04 -7.72
C VAL A 264 -21.93 -3.72 -9.02
N GLU A 265 -23.25 -3.85 -9.03
CA GLU A 265 -24.08 -3.46 -10.16
C GLU A 265 -25.27 -2.64 -9.68
N GLY A 266 -25.87 -1.88 -10.58
CA GLY A 266 -26.99 -1.05 -10.22
C GLY A 266 -27.76 -0.50 -11.41
N SER A 267 -28.84 0.18 -11.09
CA SER A 267 -29.70 0.81 -12.09
C SER A 267 -30.21 2.15 -11.61
N ILE A 268 -30.40 3.04 -12.57
CA ILE A 268 -30.91 4.38 -12.37
C ILE A 268 -32.18 4.55 -13.21
N ARG A 269 -33.26 4.97 -12.56
CA ARG A 269 -34.54 5.25 -13.22
C ARG A 269 -35.05 6.63 -12.82
N LYS A 270 -35.29 7.48 -13.80
CA LYS A 270 -35.90 8.80 -13.62
C LYS A 270 -37.40 8.75 -13.85
N GLY A 271 -38.14 9.51 -13.07
CA GLY A 271 -39.58 9.72 -13.23
C GLY A 271 -39.97 11.12 -12.78
N GLY A 272 -40.25 12.02 -13.72
CA GLY A 272 -40.44 13.44 -13.44
C GLY A 272 -39.16 14.05 -12.84
N ASN A 273 -39.28 14.73 -11.69
CA ASN A 273 -38.15 15.31 -10.94
C ASN A 273 -37.56 14.35 -9.88
N LYS A 274 -37.81 13.04 -9.98
CA LYS A 274 -37.29 12.05 -9.04
C LYS A 274 -36.40 11.05 -9.73
N VAL A 275 -35.31 10.70 -9.07
CA VAL A 275 -34.43 9.60 -9.48
C VAL A 275 -34.48 8.49 -8.45
N ARG A 276 -34.58 7.26 -8.95
CA ARG A 276 -34.45 6.04 -8.18
C ARG A 276 -33.17 5.35 -8.56
N ILE A 277 -32.31 5.14 -7.57
CA ILE A 277 -31.04 4.44 -7.76
C ILE A 277 -31.10 3.15 -6.95
N THR A 278 -30.70 2.04 -7.55
CA THR A 278 -30.56 0.75 -6.87
C THR A 278 -29.14 0.27 -7.07
N ALA A 279 -28.48 -0.15 -6.00
CA ALA A 279 -27.15 -0.76 -6.05
C ALA A 279 -27.18 -2.09 -5.31
N ASN A 280 -26.52 -3.09 -5.89
CA ASN A 280 -26.44 -4.44 -5.38
C ASN A 280 -24.99 -4.90 -5.36
N VAL A 281 -24.65 -5.78 -4.42
CA VAL A 281 -23.38 -6.53 -4.44
C VAL A 281 -23.67 -8.01 -4.57
N ILE A 282 -23.04 -8.62 -5.56
CA ILE A 282 -23.14 -10.03 -5.88
C ILE A 282 -21.82 -10.72 -5.55
N ASP A 283 -21.91 -11.81 -4.81
CA ASP A 283 -20.84 -12.77 -4.62
C ASP A 283 -20.83 -13.74 -5.81
N VAL A 284 -19.82 -13.61 -6.66
CA VAL A 284 -19.74 -14.32 -7.95
C VAL A 284 -19.60 -15.82 -7.74
N LYS A 285 -18.93 -16.24 -6.67
CA LYS A 285 -18.65 -17.64 -6.40
C LYS A 285 -19.92 -18.41 -6.01
N ASP A 286 -20.73 -17.80 -5.16
CA ASP A 286 -21.94 -18.42 -4.63
C ASP A 286 -23.21 -17.99 -5.41
N ASP A 287 -23.05 -17.14 -6.43
CA ASP A 287 -24.12 -16.47 -7.19
C ASP A 287 -25.20 -15.87 -6.28
N GLN A 288 -24.76 -15.17 -5.24
CA GLN A 288 -25.62 -14.65 -4.17
C GLN A 288 -25.53 -13.13 -4.08
N GLN A 289 -26.68 -12.48 -4.07
CA GLN A 289 -26.77 -11.08 -3.66
C GLN A 289 -26.53 -10.98 -2.15
N ILE A 290 -25.45 -10.31 -1.76
CA ILE A 290 -25.04 -10.17 -0.35
C ILE A 290 -25.44 -8.81 0.24
N TRP A 291 -25.72 -7.82 -0.61
CA TRP A 291 -26.18 -6.51 -0.20
C TRP A 291 -27.00 -5.87 -1.32
N SER A 292 -28.00 -5.06 -0.93
CA SER A 292 -28.76 -4.22 -1.83
C SER A 292 -29.24 -2.99 -1.08
N LYS A 293 -29.24 -1.84 -1.76
CA LYS A 293 -29.83 -0.61 -1.27
C LYS A 293 -30.49 0.15 -2.40
N ARG A 294 -31.54 0.89 -2.04
CA ARG A 294 -32.31 1.73 -2.93
C ARG A 294 -32.43 3.14 -2.36
N TRP A 295 -32.22 4.13 -3.22
CA TRP A 295 -32.43 5.54 -2.96
C TRP A 295 -33.55 6.06 -3.84
N ASP A 296 -34.38 6.91 -3.25
CA ASP A 296 -35.35 7.74 -3.97
C ASP A 296 -35.00 9.20 -3.62
N ARG A 297 -34.59 9.99 -4.61
CA ARG A 297 -34.08 11.37 -4.46
C ARG A 297 -34.75 12.33 -5.44
N LEU A 298 -34.80 13.61 -5.08
CA LEU A 298 -35.16 14.68 -6.00
C LEU A 298 -33.93 15.01 -6.87
N LEU A 299 -34.16 15.35 -8.14
CA LEU A 299 -33.12 15.66 -9.13
C LEU A 299 -32.72 17.15 -9.15
N ASP A 300 -32.91 17.84 -8.03
CA ASP A 300 -32.65 19.29 -7.94
C ASP A 300 -31.15 19.60 -8.10
N ASP A 301 -30.28 18.76 -7.53
CA ASP A 301 -28.84 18.73 -7.79
C ASP A 301 -28.37 17.28 -8.04
N ILE A 302 -28.01 17.00 -9.28
CA ILE A 302 -27.59 15.66 -9.71
C ILE A 302 -26.22 15.26 -9.13
N PHE A 303 -25.34 16.23 -8.88
CA PHE A 303 -24.00 15.98 -8.35
C PHE A 303 -24.06 15.68 -6.85
N GLU A 304 -24.92 16.36 -6.09
CA GLU A 304 -25.13 16.03 -4.67
C GLU A 304 -25.66 14.60 -4.50
N VAL A 305 -26.61 14.19 -5.36
CA VAL A 305 -27.13 12.81 -5.35
C VAL A 305 -26.04 11.82 -5.77
N GLN A 306 -25.19 12.17 -6.73
CA GLN A 306 -24.05 11.35 -7.16
C GLN A 306 -23.07 11.09 -6.01
N ASP A 307 -22.64 12.16 -5.33
CA ASP A 307 -21.69 12.12 -4.23
C ASP A 307 -22.25 11.33 -3.05
N GLU A 308 -23.50 11.63 -2.65
CA GLU A 308 -24.18 10.96 -1.53
C GLU A 308 -24.25 9.43 -1.77
N VAL A 309 -24.75 9.03 -2.94
CA VAL A 309 -24.94 7.62 -3.27
C VAL A 309 -23.60 6.90 -3.34
N SER A 310 -22.60 7.50 -3.98
CA SER A 310 -21.29 6.87 -4.16
C SER A 310 -20.54 6.68 -2.84
N GLN A 311 -20.62 7.65 -1.94
CA GLN A 311 -20.04 7.56 -0.60
C GLN A 311 -20.76 6.52 0.26
N GLU A 312 -22.10 6.50 0.24
CA GLU A 312 -22.87 5.53 1.01
C GLU A 312 -22.66 4.09 0.50
N VAL A 313 -22.59 3.90 -0.81
CA VAL A 313 -22.28 2.60 -1.43
C VAL A 313 -20.92 2.12 -0.91
N ALA A 314 -19.87 2.93 -1.01
CA ALA A 314 -18.54 2.53 -0.55
C ALA A 314 -18.49 2.22 0.96
N ALA A 315 -19.17 3.03 1.77
CA ALA A 315 -19.23 2.87 3.22
C ALA A 315 -19.98 1.61 3.67
N LEU A 316 -21.01 1.19 2.92
CA LEU A 316 -21.87 0.06 3.27
C LEU A 316 -21.41 -1.27 2.66
N ILE A 317 -20.78 -1.24 1.50
CA ILE A 317 -20.24 -2.44 0.84
C ILE A 317 -19.06 -3.01 1.64
N THR A 318 -18.17 -2.16 2.15
CA THR A 318 -16.95 -2.62 2.83
C THR A 318 -17.24 -3.52 4.06
N PRO A 319 -18.16 -3.14 4.99
CA PRO A 319 -18.54 -4.02 6.10
C PRO A 319 -19.28 -5.30 5.66
N ALA A 320 -20.13 -5.21 4.63
CA ALA A 320 -20.87 -6.36 4.11
C ALA A 320 -19.92 -7.42 3.55
N LEU A 321 -18.92 -6.99 2.77
CA LEU A 321 -17.87 -7.87 2.23
C LEU A 321 -17.01 -8.50 3.31
N LYS A 322 -16.56 -7.70 4.30
CA LYS A 322 -15.80 -8.22 5.45
C LYS A 322 -16.60 -9.28 6.22
N SER A 323 -17.90 -9.08 6.38
CA SER A 323 -18.78 -10.01 7.07
C SER A 323 -18.95 -11.32 6.28
N LYS A 324 -19.19 -11.23 4.97
CA LYS A 324 -19.30 -12.40 4.08
C LYS A 324 -18.02 -13.22 4.02
N GLU A 325 -16.87 -12.57 3.91
CA GLU A 325 -15.56 -13.24 3.93
C GLU A 325 -15.25 -13.86 5.29
N HIS A 326 -15.66 -13.22 6.39
CA HIS A 326 -15.54 -13.79 7.73
C HIS A 326 -16.43 -15.04 7.92
N GLU A 327 -17.65 -15.05 7.37
CA GLU A 327 -18.50 -16.24 7.34
C GLU A 327 -17.91 -17.36 6.47
N ARG A 328 -17.36 -17.02 5.31
CA ARG A 328 -16.71 -17.96 4.40
C ARG A 328 -15.49 -18.63 5.03
N ALA A 329 -14.69 -17.86 5.78
CA ALA A 329 -13.57 -18.39 6.56
C ALA A 329 -14.03 -19.35 7.67
N LYS A 330 -15.20 -19.11 8.29
CA LYS A 330 -15.78 -20.00 9.32
C LYS A 330 -16.38 -21.30 8.78
N ARG A 331 -16.88 -21.28 7.53
CA ARG A 331 -17.54 -22.45 6.88
C ARG A 331 -16.57 -23.40 6.18
N ARG A 332 -15.29 -23.02 6.00
CA ARG A 332 -14.26 -23.96 5.53
C ARG A 332 -14.03 -25.02 6.63
N PRO A 333 -14.27 -26.33 6.36
CA PRO A 333 -13.89 -27.37 7.31
C PRO A 333 -12.38 -27.28 7.54
N LYS A 334 -11.97 -27.35 8.81
CA LYS A 334 -10.55 -27.58 9.15
C LYS A 334 -10.25 -29.00 8.68
N ALA A 335 -9.57 -29.11 7.54
CA ALA A 335 -8.96 -30.36 7.10
C ALA A 335 -7.89 -30.79 8.10
#